data_AF-A0AAX0KLE1-F1
#
_entry.id   AF-A0AAX0KLE1-F1
#
_cell.length_a   1.000
_cell.length_b   1.000
_cell.length_c   1.000
_cell.angle_alpha   90.00
_cell.angle_beta   90.00
_cell.angle_gamma   90.00
#
_symmetry.space_group_name_H-M   'P 1'
#
loop_
_entity.id
_entity.type
_entity.pdbx_description
1 polymer ?
#
loop_
_entity_poly.entity_id
_entity_poly.type
_entity_poly.pdbx_seq_one_letter_code
_entity_poly.pdbx_strand_id
1 'polypeptide(L)'
;MAHQTFSRAERVARLLARMQNVPQPVARAVAEAVVEGTLKGRGAPAALERFYGALAAAGRTPETANREDFEAAASSRTSYRTLISALTRFDRSVPLAPARDVTKNWDRWLNSTYGSKPKKPRVSTRIAALPEQWPALWREALPLLDRVVRRGETVYKPLREKSRASVVAAIGTCETARTWAAAHGIALGETFCPNLAEVFLRYLLVERGVSARSAADYFERVEGFAYRGRLFDRAAAEAFADIRGQLRAEAEDQPEGKRAKVQRFLKAFDLADILHAAARLSEAATSCRGDSAQAERLRRKSVVFALLVNGSDRQGDLSRFRIGREIQRLPDGTWEVEFRQAKTRRRKELGALWPFTGRLLDAHVLADRPSWQLKDRMAELDGMNLLSLGEDGYGTYHPSALLQEEIGISGHLIRTLVTNLIRTEEPDAAWAAQALLGHSNRYSQRAYLTDFRVTASVREWQSAMADLEKKVACSTICDEAL
;
A
#
# COMPACT_ATOMS: atom_id res chain seq x y z
N MET A 1 1.90 2.54 -64.42
CA MET A 1 1.72 1.10 -64.12
C MET A 1 0.42 0.95 -63.35
N ALA A 2 -0.57 0.27 -63.92
CA ALA A 2 -1.87 0.07 -63.28
C ALA A 2 -1.69 -0.85 -62.05
N HIS A 3 -2.13 -0.40 -60.87
CA HIS A 3 -2.20 -1.26 -59.69
C HIS A 3 -3.18 -2.39 -59.97
N GLN A 4 -2.70 -3.62 -60.13
CA GLN A 4 -3.56 -4.81 -60.17
C GLN A 4 -4.41 -4.86 -58.90
N THR A 5 -5.71 -4.74 -59.07
CA THR A 5 -6.72 -4.91 -58.01
C THR A 5 -6.89 -6.39 -57.72
N PHE A 6 -6.22 -6.88 -56.68
CA PHE A 6 -6.39 -8.24 -56.19
C PHE A 6 -7.84 -8.47 -55.72
N SER A 7 -8.38 -9.66 -56.02
CA SER A 7 -9.67 -10.09 -55.48
C SER A 7 -9.62 -10.20 -53.95
N ARG A 8 -10.79 -10.19 -53.30
CA ARG A 8 -10.89 -10.36 -51.85
C ARG A 8 -10.17 -11.65 -51.39
N ALA A 9 -10.39 -12.75 -52.09
CA ALA A 9 -9.80 -14.05 -51.79
C ALA A 9 -8.27 -14.04 -51.94
N GLU A 10 -7.74 -13.43 -53.00
CA GLU A 10 -6.30 -13.28 -53.20
C GLU A 10 -5.64 -12.43 -52.11
N ARG A 11 -6.31 -11.35 -51.67
CA ARG A 11 -5.81 -10.52 -50.57
C ARG A 11 -5.71 -11.29 -49.26
N VAL A 12 -6.73 -12.10 -48.92
CA VAL A 12 -6.72 -12.97 -47.74
C VAL A 12 -5.61 -14.01 -47.84
N ALA A 13 -5.52 -14.73 -48.96
CA ALA A 13 -4.49 -15.76 -49.18
C ALA A 13 -3.06 -15.21 -49.02
N ARG A 14 -2.80 -14.01 -49.57
CA ARG A 14 -1.49 -13.34 -49.43
C ARG A 14 -1.17 -12.90 -48.00
N LEU A 15 -2.18 -12.55 -47.20
CA LEU A 15 -1.99 -12.22 -45.79
C LEU A 15 -1.70 -13.47 -44.96
N LEU A 16 -2.44 -14.56 -45.19
CA LEU A 16 -2.21 -15.84 -44.53
C LEU A 16 -0.81 -16.40 -44.81
N ALA A 17 -0.33 -16.29 -46.06
CA ALA A 17 1.02 -16.72 -46.43
C ALA A 17 2.15 -15.98 -45.69
N ARG A 18 1.86 -14.82 -45.07
CA ARG A 18 2.80 -14.01 -44.27
C ARG A 18 2.66 -14.23 -42.76
N MET A 19 1.72 -15.07 -42.34
CA MET A 19 1.41 -15.36 -40.94
C MET A 19 1.54 -16.87 -40.71
N GLN A 20 2.70 -17.44 -41.07
CA GLN A 20 2.92 -18.89 -41.09
C GLN A 20 3.01 -19.48 -39.69
N ASN A 21 3.52 -18.70 -38.73
CA ASN A 21 3.65 -19.12 -37.34
C ASN A 21 2.39 -18.79 -36.51
N VAL A 22 1.50 -17.93 -37.01
CA VAL A 22 0.27 -17.54 -36.32
C VAL A 22 -0.76 -18.68 -36.39
N PRO A 23 -1.44 -19.06 -35.28
CA PRO A 23 -2.52 -20.03 -35.29
C PRO A 23 -3.57 -19.71 -36.36
N GLN A 24 -3.96 -20.72 -37.15
CA GLN A 24 -4.85 -20.54 -38.30
C GLN A 24 -6.15 -19.77 -38.01
N PRO A 25 -6.88 -20.02 -36.90
CA PRO A 25 -8.07 -19.24 -36.54
C PRO A 25 -7.76 -17.75 -36.37
N VAL A 26 -6.66 -17.43 -35.68
CA VAL A 26 -6.21 -16.05 -35.43
C VAL A 26 -5.77 -15.39 -36.74
N ALA A 27 -4.97 -16.08 -37.56
CA ALA A 27 -4.49 -15.58 -38.85
C ALA A 27 -5.65 -15.23 -39.80
N ARG A 28 -6.69 -16.07 -39.86
CA ARG A 28 -7.91 -15.83 -40.66
C ARG A 28 -8.68 -14.60 -40.16
N ALA A 29 -8.95 -14.52 -38.86
CA ALA A 29 -9.67 -13.39 -38.28
C ALA A 29 -8.95 -12.05 -38.51
N VAL A 30 -7.61 -12.04 -38.42
CA VAL A 30 -6.79 -10.87 -38.71
C VAL A 30 -6.85 -10.51 -40.20
N ALA A 31 -6.72 -11.50 -41.09
CA ALA A 31 -6.76 -11.28 -42.53
C ALA A 31 -8.11 -10.69 -42.99
N GLU A 32 -9.21 -11.22 -42.45
CA GLU A 32 -10.57 -10.71 -42.68
C GLU A 32 -10.69 -9.25 -42.21
N ALA A 33 -10.28 -8.96 -40.98
CA ALA A 33 -10.35 -7.60 -40.43
C ALA A 33 -9.50 -6.58 -41.22
N VAL A 34 -8.36 -7.00 -41.79
CA VAL A 34 -7.54 -6.16 -42.68
C VAL A 34 -8.27 -5.90 -44.00
N VAL A 35 -8.85 -6.94 -44.59
CA VAL A 35 -9.53 -6.85 -45.90
C VAL A 35 -10.79 -6.00 -45.81
N GLU A 36 -11.53 -6.12 -44.71
CA GLU A 36 -12.73 -5.34 -44.40
C GLU A 36 -12.43 -3.91 -43.90
N GLY A 37 -11.16 -3.58 -43.67
CA GLY A 37 -10.75 -2.26 -43.20
C GLY A 37 -11.14 -1.96 -41.74
N THR A 38 -11.54 -2.98 -40.97
CA THR A 38 -11.91 -2.82 -39.55
C THR A 38 -10.71 -2.84 -38.61
N LEU A 39 -9.51 -3.12 -39.12
CA LEU A 39 -8.27 -3.12 -38.34
C LEU A 39 -7.53 -1.78 -38.39
N LYS A 40 -7.50 -1.08 -37.24
CA LYS A 40 -6.72 0.14 -37.05
C LYS A 40 -5.25 -0.20 -36.80
N GLY A 41 -4.47 -0.33 -37.88
CA GLY A 41 -3.02 -0.53 -37.83
C GLY A 41 -2.54 -1.61 -38.79
N ARG A 42 -1.90 -1.21 -39.89
CA ARG A 42 -1.46 -2.11 -40.96
C ARG A 42 -0.37 -3.11 -40.53
N GLY A 43 0.27 -2.90 -39.39
CA GLY A 43 1.39 -3.72 -38.89
C GLY A 43 1.01 -4.95 -38.08
N ALA A 44 -0.28 -5.19 -37.78
CA ALA A 44 -0.71 -6.29 -36.93
C ALA A 44 -0.29 -7.69 -37.43
N PRO A 45 -0.44 -8.04 -38.74
CA PRO A 45 0.01 -9.34 -39.24
C PRO A 45 1.49 -9.62 -38.96
N ALA A 46 2.36 -8.64 -39.25
CA ALA A 46 3.80 -8.77 -39.05
C ALA A 46 4.20 -8.76 -37.56
N ALA A 47 3.42 -8.10 -36.70
CA ALA A 47 3.64 -8.11 -35.26
C ALA A 47 3.31 -9.49 -34.66
N LEU A 48 2.16 -10.06 -35.04
CA LEU A 48 1.76 -11.40 -34.61
C LEU A 48 2.73 -12.46 -35.13
N GLU A 49 3.10 -12.41 -36.42
CA GLU A 49 4.04 -13.38 -37.00
C GLU A 49 5.38 -13.42 -36.26
N ARG A 50 5.93 -12.24 -35.90
CA ARG A 50 7.17 -12.18 -35.10
C ARG A 50 6.99 -12.75 -33.70
N PHE A 51 5.85 -12.51 -33.07
CA PHE A 51 5.55 -13.02 -31.73
C PHE A 51 5.40 -14.54 -31.72
N TYR A 52 4.55 -15.11 -32.58
CA TYR A 52 4.42 -16.58 -32.63
C TYR A 52 5.67 -17.25 -33.19
N GLY A 53 6.42 -16.59 -34.07
CA GLY A 53 7.74 -17.08 -34.48
C GLY A 53 8.73 -17.16 -33.31
N ALA A 54 8.72 -16.18 -32.40
CA ALA A 54 9.51 -16.22 -31.17
C ALA A 54 9.05 -17.33 -30.22
N LEU A 55 7.74 -17.49 -30.02
CA LEU A 55 7.18 -18.59 -29.22
C LEU A 55 7.58 -19.95 -29.79
N ALA A 56 7.43 -20.15 -31.09
CA ALA A 56 7.78 -21.39 -31.77
C ALA A 56 9.29 -21.69 -31.65
N ALA A 57 10.15 -20.68 -31.82
CA ALA A 57 11.60 -20.83 -31.65
C ALA A 57 11.99 -21.21 -30.21
N ALA A 58 11.21 -20.76 -29.21
CA ALA A 58 11.40 -21.12 -27.80
C ALA A 58 10.67 -22.41 -27.38
N GLY A 59 9.92 -23.05 -28.27
CA GLY A 59 9.10 -24.23 -27.95
C GLY A 59 7.94 -23.94 -26.99
N ARG A 60 7.45 -22.70 -26.95
CA ARG A 60 6.38 -22.25 -26.05
C ARG A 60 5.02 -22.25 -26.73
N THR A 61 3.97 -22.47 -25.94
CA THR A 61 2.58 -22.31 -26.37
C THR A 61 2.09 -20.88 -26.09
N PRO A 62 0.99 -20.43 -26.72
CA PRO A 62 0.42 -19.10 -26.49
C PRO A 62 0.18 -18.80 -25.00
N GLU A 63 -0.32 -19.78 -24.25
CA GLU A 63 -0.67 -19.65 -22.84
C GLU A 63 0.56 -19.52 -21.95
N THR A 64 1.72 -20.04 -22.38
CA THR A 64 2.99 -20.05 -21.64
C THR A 64 3.90 -18.88 -22.01
N ALA A 65 3.42 -17.93 -22.81
CA ALA A 65 4.17 -16.75 -23.21
C ALA A 65 4.74 -16.01 -21.99
N ASN A 66 6.03 -15.67 -22.06
CA ASN A 66 6.73 -14.96 -21.01
C ASN A 66 7.17 -13.57 -21.49
N ARG A 67 7.84 -12.83 -20.62
CA ARG A 67 8.33 -11.48 -20.92
C ARG A 67 9.25 -11.43 -22.15
N GLU A 68 10.14 -12.40 -22.31
CA GLU A 68 11.15 -12.45 -23.38
C GLU A 68 10.48 -12.56 -24.76
N ASP A 69 9.39 -13.31 -24.85
CA ASP A 69 8.62 -13.46 -26.09
C ASP A 69 8.05 -12.11 -26.57
N PHE A 70 7.53 -11.30 -25.63
CA PHE A 70 7.05 -9.96 -25.92
C PHE A 70 8.18 -8.99 -26.29
N GLU A 71 9.34 -9.09 -25.63
CA GLU A 71 10.51 -8.26 -25.94
C GLU A 71 11.08 -8.57 -27.33
N ALA A 72 11.22 -9.85 -27.67
CA ALA A 72 11.71 -10.31 -28.98
C ALA A 72 10.82 -9.83 -30.14
N ALA A 73 9.49 -9.83 -29.95
CA ALA A 73 8.55 -9.37 -30.96
C ALA A 73 8.50 -7.83 -31.11
N ALA A 74 9.00 -7.09 -30.12
CA ALA A 74 8.82 -5.64 -29.98
C ALA A 74 10.05 -4.81 -30.38
N SER A 75 10.32 -4.70 -31.68
CA SER A 75 11.38 -3.84 -32.22
C SER A 75 11.25 -2.32 -31.92
N SER A 76 10.05 -1.87 -31.52
CA SER A 76 9.74 -0.47 -31.21
C SER A 76 8.50 -0.38 -30.32
N ARG A 77 8.28 0.77 -29.65
CA ARG A 77 7.03 1.02 -28.90
C ARG A 77 5.78 0.91 -29.76
N THR A 78 5.83 1.38 -31.01
CA THR A 78 4.68 1.30 -31.93
C THR A 78 4.38 -0.16 -32.27
N SER A 79 5.39 -0.96 -32.62
CA SER A 79 5.18 -2.38 -32.90
C SER A 79 4.70 -3.15 -31.67
N TYR A 80 5.21 -2.82 -30.48
CA TYR A 80 4.73 -3.37 -29.21
C TYR A 80 3.24 -3.07 -28.98
N ARG A 81 2.83 -1.81 -29.12
CA ARG A 81 1.41 -1.43 -28.98
C ARG A 81 0.52 -2.11 -30.01
N THR A 82 1.00 -2.26 -31.23
CA THR A 82 0.30 -3.00 -32.29
C THR A 82 0.15 -4.48 -31.93
N LEU A 83 1.20 -5.13 -31.41
CA LEU A 83 1.15 -6.52 -30.94
C LEU A 83 0.11 -6.69 -29.82
N ILE A 84 0.22 -5.90 -28.74
CA ILE A 84 -0.68 -5.99 -27.60
C ILE A 84 -2.14 -5.74 -28.02
N SER A 85 -2.37 -4.77 -28.90
CA SER A 85 -3.73 -4.52 -29.43
C SER A 85 -4.25 -5.66 -30.31
N ALA A 86 -3.37 -6.33 -31.04
CA ALA A 86 -3.75 -7.45 -31.89
C ALA A 86 -4.09 -8.69 -31.05
N LEU A 87 -3.23 -9.07 -30.10
CA LEU A 87 -3.48 -10.17 -29.17
C LEU A 87 -4.79 -9.95 -28.39
N THR A 88 -4.97 -8.77 -27.77
CA THR A 88 -6.22 -8.43 -27.05
C THR A 88 -7.49 -8.66 -27.86
N ARG A 89 -7.42 -8.43 -29.19
CA ARG A 89 -8.59 -8.51 -30.08
C ARG A 89 -8.78 -9.90 -30.68
N PHE A 90 -7.70 -10.56 -31.07
CA PHE A 90 -7.76 -11.75 -31.92
C PHE A 90 -7.31 -13.05 -31.25
N ASP A 91 -6.57 -12.98 -30.14
CA ASP A 91 -6.17 -14.17 -29.40
C ASP A 91 -6.12 -13.90 -27.89
N ARG A 92 -7.19 -14.30 -27.19
CA ARG A 92 -7.31 -14.17 -25.73
C ARG A 92 -6.64 -15.32 -24.97
N SER A 93 -6.13 -16.35 -25.65
CA SER A 93 -5.39 -17.44 -25.00
C SER A 93 -4.02 -16.99 -24.50
N VAL A 94 -3.47 -15.91 -25.08
CA VAL A 94 -2.17 -15.35 -24.69
C VAL A 94 -2.35 -14.42 -23.47
N PRO A 95 -1.82 -14.78 -22.28
CA PRO A 95 -1.83 -13.88 -21.14
C PRO A 95 -0.94 -12.68 -21.40
N LEU A 96 -1.42 -11.49 -21.05
CA LEU A 96 -0.72 -10.22 -21.29
C LEU A 96 0.00 -9.73 -20.03
N ALA A 97 -0.27 -10.26 -18.84
CA ALA A 97 0.47 -9.88 -17.64
C ALA A 97 2.00 -10.04 -17.74
N PRO A 98 2.58 -11.08 -18.39
CA PRO A 98 4.03 -11.14 -18.61
C PRO A 98 4.60 -9.95 -19.39
N ALA A 99 3.79 -9.31 -20.25
CA ALA A 99 4.19 -8.12 -20.99
C ALA A 99 4.23 -6.84 -20.14
N ARG A 100 3.71 -6.87 -18.89
CA ARG A 100 3.59 -5.68 -18.04
C ARG A 100 4.91 -4.95 -17.84
N ASP A 101 6.00 -5.68 -17.63
CA ASP A 101 7.31 -5.08 -17.41
C ASP A 101 7.89 -4.48 -18.70
N VAL A 102 7.56 -5.05 -19.86
CA VAL A 102 7.87 -4.45 -21.18
C VAL A 102 7.13 -3.11 -21.31
N THR A 103 5.84 -3.06 -20.94
CA THR A 103 5.08 -1.80 -20.88
C THR A 103 5.74 -0.79 -19.93
N LYS A 104 6.14 -1.21 -18.71
CA LYS A 104 6.82 -0.33 -17.74
C LYS A 104 8.13 0.23 -18.30
N ASN A 105 8.91 -0.58 -19.01
CA ASN A 105 10.17 -0.15 -19.60
C ASN A 105 9.95 0.91 -20.67
N TRP A 106 8.98 0.71 -21.57
CA TRP A 106 8.61 1.71 -22.57
C TRP A 106 8.08 3.01 -21.95
N ASP A 107 7.24 2.92 -20.92
CA ASP A 107 6.73 4.09 -20.21
C ASP A 107 7.85 4.84 -19.47
N ARG A 108 8.79 4.11 -18.84
CA ARG A 108 9.97 4.68 -18.18
C ARG A 108 10.86 5.41 -19.19
N TRP A 109 11.16 4.77 -20.32
CA TRP A 109 11.93 5.37 -21.40
C TRP A 109 11.26 6.66 -21.90
N LEU A 110 9.95 6.64 -22.16
CA LEU A 110 9.20 7.80 -22.64
C LEU A 110 9.20 8.94 -21.62
N ASN A 111 8.98 8.63 -20.35
CA ASN A 111 9.04 9.62 -19.27
C ASN A 111 10.44 10.19 -19.09
N SER A 112 11.49 9.40 -19.26
CA SER A 112 12.88 9.90 -19.17
C SER A 112 13.28 10.76 -20.37
N THR A 113 12.80 10.42 -21.57
CA THR A 113 13.18 11.07 -22.84
C THR A 113 12.39 12.36 -23.08
N TYR A 114 11.08 12.33 -22.85
CA TYR A 114 10.16 13.43 -23.19
C TYR A 114 9.45 14.04 -21.98
N GLY A 115 9.39 13.31 -20.87
CA GLY A 115 8.61 13.67 -19.68
C GLY A 115 9.43 14.13 -18.49
N SER A 116 10.73 14.37 -18.67
CA SER A 116 11.65 14.75 -17.59
C SER A 116 11.36 16.17 -17.11
N LYS A 117 10.30 16.30 -16.29
CA LYS A 117 10.08 17.52 -15.53
C LYS A 117 11.23 17.66 -14.54
N PRO A 118 11.87 18.84 -14.43
CA PRO A 118 12.86 19.07 -13.39
C PRO A 118 12.23 18.69 -12.04
N LYS A 119 12.95 17.89 -11.25
CA LYS A 119 12.49 17.51 -9.91
C LYS A 119 12.18 18.79 -9.17
N LYS A 120 10.90 19.06 -8.90
CA LYS A 120 10.53 20.17 -8.03
C LYS A 120 11.28 19.96 -6.72
N PRO A 121 12.16 20.88 -6.30
CA PRO A 121 12.84 20.75 -5.03
C PRO A 121 11.75 20.60 -3.98
N ARG A 122 11.84 19.51 -3.23
CA ARG A 122 10.87 19.22 -2.18
C ARG A 122 11.14 20.23 -1.08
N VAL A 123 10.36 21.31 -1.05
CA VAL A 123 10.46 22.33 0.00
C VAL A 123 10.16 21.63 1.32
N SER A 124 11.18 21.48 2.15
CA SER A 124 11.01 20.94 3.49
C SER A 124 10.12 21.89 4.27
N THR A 125 8.95 21.43 4.70
CA THR A 125 8.09 22.16 5.63
C THR A 125 8.63 22.15 7.06
N ARG A 126 9.82 21.56 7.30
CA ARG A 126 10.46 21.58 8.62
C ARG A 126 11.14 22.93 8.85
N ILE A 127 10.39 23.82 9.49
CA ILE A 127 10.89 25.05 10.09
C ILE A 127 11.37 24.68 11.51
N ALA A 128 12.55 24.05 11.60
CA ALA A 128 13.21 23.76 12.87
C ALA A 128 14.66 24.21 12.75
N ALA A 129 15.13 25.01 13.71
CA ALA A 129 16.51 25.45 13.76
C ALA A 129 17.46 24.25 13.83
N LEU A 130 18.56 24.33 13.09
CA LEU A 130 19.60 23.30 13.12
C LEU A 130 20.34 23.34 14.47
N PRO A 131 20.91 22.22 14.94
CA PRO A 131 21.61 22.17 16.22
C PRO A 131 22.66 23.26 16.41
N GLU A 132 23.36 23.65 15.34
CA GLU A 132 24.40 24.68 15.38
C GLU A 132 23.86 26.06 15.75
N GLN A 133 22.56 26.29 15.49
CA GLN A 133 21.84 27.55 15.73
C GLN A 133 21.19 27.60 17.12
N TRP A 134 21.24 26.52 17.90
CA TRP A 134 20.66 26.50 19.24
C TRP A 134 21.51 27.28 20.24
N PRO A 135 20.91 27.75 21.34
CA PRO A 135 21.64 28.26 22.49
C PRO A 135 22.75 27.30 22.94
N ALA A 136 23.86 27.86 23.43
CA ALA A 136 25.06 27.08 23.76
C ALA A 136 24.75 25.94 24.74
N LEU A 137 24.01 26.25 25.81
CA LEU A 137 23.59 25.27 26.83
C LEU A 137 22.75 24.12 26.25
N TRP A 138 21.96 24.38 25.22
CA TRP A 138 21.15 23.33 24.58
C TRP A 138 22.05 22.43 23.73
N ARG A 139 23.02 23.00 23.01
CA ARG A 139 23.99 22.22 22.21
C ARG A 139 24.83 21.29 23.09
N GLU A 140 25.22 21.75 24.28
CA GLU A 140 25.97 20.93 25.26
C GLU A 140 25.18 19.71 25.74
N ALA A 141 23.84 19.79 25.77
CA ALA A 141 22.98 18.67 26.14
C ALA A 141 22.76 17.66 24.99
N LEU A 142 23.09 18.01 23.74
CA LEU A 142 22.84 17.14 22.58
C LEU A 142 23.52 15.76 22.67
N PRO A 143 24.80 15.63 23.08
CA PRO A 143 25.46 14.32 23.21
C PRO A 143 24.82 13.41 24.26
N LEU A 144 24.02 13.95 25.19
CA LEU A 144 23.33 13.19 26.24
C LEU A 144 22.16 12.35 25.69
N LEU A 145 21.73 12.61 24.45
CA LEU A 145 20.72 11.77 23.78
C LEU A 145 21.27 10.38 23.41
N ASP A 146 22.58 10.29 23.21
CA ASP A 146 23.27 9.09 22.75
C ASP A 146 23.88 8.26 23.90
N ARG A 147 23.67 8.68 25.15
CA ARG A 147 24.29 8.09 26.35
C ARG A 147 23.24 7.64 27.37
N VAL A 148 23.66 6.75 28.27
CA VAL A 148 22.92 6.47 29.50
C VAL A 148 23.14 7.63 30.45
N VAL A 149 22.05 8.21 30.97
CA VAL A 149 22.10 9.38 31.86
C VAL A 149 21.21 9.13 33.07
N ARG A 150 21.74 9.34 34.28
CA ARG A 150 20.96 9.28 35.53
C ARG A 150 20.65 10.68 36.03
N ARG A 151 19.38 10.93 36.40
CA ARG A 151 18.89 12.18 36.98
C ARG A 151 17.90 11.86 38.09
N GLY A 152 18.30 12.14 39.33
CA GLY A 152 17.59 11.65 40.51
C GLY A 152 17.45 10.13 40.49
N GLU A 153 16.23 9.65 40.68
CA GLU A 153 15.87 8.23 40.62
C GLU A 153 15.70 7.70 39.20
N THR A 154 15.59 8.59 38.20
CA THR A 154 15.31 8.22 36.81
C THR A 154 16.58 7.91 36.02
N VAL A 155 16.57 6.78 35.30
CA VAL A 155 17.62 6.38 34.36
C VAL A 155 17.12 6.50 32.93
N TYR A 156 17.76 7.37 32.15
CA TYR A 156 17.47 7.59 30.74
C TYR A 156 18.43 6.76 29.88
N LYS A 157 17.90 5.85 29.06
CA LYS A 157 18.68 5.06 28.10
C LYS A 157 19.00 5.88 26.83
N PRO A 158 20.04 5.52 26.04
CA PRO A 158 20.30 6.10 24.74
C PRO A 158 19.06 6.06 23.83
N LEU A 159 18.81 7.14 23.10
CA LEU A 159 17.73 7.20 22.13
C LEU A 159 18.12 6.50 20.84
N ARG A 160 17.16 5.79 20.23
CA ARG A 160 17.31 5.27 18.87
C ARG A 160 17.30 6.42 17.87
N GLU A 161 17.94 6.24 16.72
CA GLU A 161 18.10 7.24 15.65
C GLU A 161 16.83 8.04 15.35
N LYS A 162 15.69 7.35 15.13
CA LYS A 162 14.40 8.01 14.86
C LYS A 162 13.91 8.86 16.03
N SER A 163 14.02 8.36 17.27
CA SER A 163 13.60 9.09 18.47
C SER A 163 14.49 10.30 18.71
N ARG A 164 15.81 10.13 18.54
CA ARG A 164 16.79 11.21 18.59
C ARG A 164 16.46 12.31 17.58
N ALA A 165 16.24 11.96 16.31
CA ALA A 165 15.88 12.92 15.27
C ALA A 165 14.59 13.67 15.59
N SER A 166 13.60 13.00 16.20
CA SER A 166 12.36 13.63 16.63
C SER A 166 12.53 14.60 17.80
N VAL A 167 13.40 14.29 18.76
CA VAL A 167 13.74 15.19 19.88
C VAL A 167 14.51 16.40 19.36
N VAL A 168 15.51 16.19 18.50
CA VAL A 168 16.27 17.26 17.86
C VAL A 168 15.35 18.21 17.10
N ALA A 169 14.41 17.67 16.32
CA ALA A 169 13.43 18.49 15.61
C ALA A 169 12.52 19.29 16.56
N ALA A 170 12.14 18.73 17.71
CA ALA A 170 11.31 19.43 18.69
C ALA A 170 12.05 20.60 19.34
N ILE A 171 13.32 20.40 19.73
CA ILE A 171 14.19 21.47 20.26
C ILE A 171 14.45 22.54 19.21
N GLY A 172 14.76 22.14 17.97
CA GLY A 172 14.91 23.09 16.87
C GLY A 172 13.64 23.89 16.61
N THR A 173 12.46 23.30 16.78
CA THR A 173 11.17 24.03 16.66
C THR A 173 10.97 24.98 17.85
N CYS A 174 11.39 24.60 19.06
CA CYS A 174 11.35 25.47 20.24
C CYS A 174 12.27 26.69 20.07
N GLU A 175 13.46 26.50 19.50
CA GLU A 175 14.36 27.61 19.17
C GLU A 175 13.78 28.52 18.08
N THR A 176 13.13 27.94 17.07
CA THR A 176 12.41 28.73 16.07
C THR A 176 11.29 29.55 16.70
N ALA A 177 10.55 28.99 17.66
CA ALA A 177 9.52 29.73 18.39
C ALA A 177 10.10 30.90 19.19
N ARG A 178 11.28 30.71 19.83
CA ARG A 178 12.01 31.77 20.53
C ARG A 178 12.43 32.89 19.57
N THR A 179 12.98 32.54 18.41
CA THR A 179 13.37 33.50 17.36
C THR A 179 12.15 34.23 16.78
N TRP A 180 11.05 33.51 16.55
CA TRP A 180 9.78 34.07 16.11
C TRP A 180 9.24 35.08 17.13
N ALA A 181 9.30 34.79 18.43
CA ALA A 181 8.89 35.73 19.47
C ALA A 181 9.74 36.99 19.50
N ALA A 182 11.07 36.87 19.31
CA ALA A 182 11.96 38.02 19.22
C ALA A 182 11.59 38.93 18.03
N ALA A 183 11.23 38.36 16.88
CA ALA A 183 10.74 39.12 15.73
C ALA A 183 9.41 39.85 15.99
N HIS A 184 8.66 39.43 17.01
CA HIS A 184 7.41 40.07 17.45
C HIS A 184 7.59 40.91 18.73
N GLY A 185 8.83 41.32 19.03
CA GLY A 185 9.13 42.22 20.15
C GLY A 185 9.17 41.56 21.53
N ILE A 186 9.11 40.23 21.60
CA ILE A 186 9.20 39.46 22.86
C ILE A 186 10.61 38.86 22.95
N ALA A 187 11.51 39.55 23.64
CA ALA A 187 12.86 39.05 23.87
C ALA A 187 12.88 38.01 24.99
N LEU A 188 13.20 36.76 24.64
CA LEU A 188 13.41 35.67 25.60
C LEU A 188 14.90 35.30 25.67
N GLY A 189 15.37 35.08 26.90
CA GLY A 189 16.70 34.54 27.15
C GLY A 189 16.87 33.10 26.63
N GLU A 190 18.08 32.56 26.83
CA GLU A 190 18.47 31.23 26.36
C GLU A 190 18.03 30.08 27.28
N THR A 191 17.56 30.41 28.49
CA THR A 191 17.10 29.44 29.48
C THR A 191 15.67 29.00 29.18
N PHE A 192 15.37 27.73 29.43
CA PHE A 192 13.97 27.31 29.51
C PHE A 192 13.28 28.02 30.67
N CYS A 193 12.14 28.64 30.40
CA CYS A 193 11.36 29.39 31.38
C CYS A 193 9.86 29.31 31.04
N PRO A 194 8.98 29.70 31.97
CA PRO A 194 7.53 29.72 31.72
C PRO A 194 7.13 30.50 30.46
N ASN A 195 7.73 31.68 30.23
CA ASN A 195 7.45 32.50 29.04
C ASN A 195 7.84 31.79 27.73
N LEU A 196 8.92 31.01 27.72
CA LEU A 196 9.28 30.20 26.55
C LEU A 196 8.26 29.08 26.33
N ALA A 197 7.72 28.49 27.41
CA ALA A 197 6.67 27.48 27.31
C ALA A 197 5.41 28.05 26.63
N GLU A 198 4.97 29.24 27.03
CA GLU A 198 3.82 29.93 26.44
C GLU A 198 4.07 30.35 24.98
N VAL A 199 5.23 30.92 24.68
CA VAL A 199 5.63 31.27 23.31
C VAL A 199 5.66 30.03 22.43
N PHE A 200 6.20 28.92 22.94
CA PHE A 200 6.27 27.68 22.19
C PHE A 200 4.87 27.10 21.93
N LEU A 201 3.98 27.14 22.92
CA LEU A 201 2.57 26.76 22.75
C LEU A 201 1.90 27.60 21.66
N ARG A 202 2.01 28.93 21.75
CA ARG A 202 1.41 29.85 20.79
C ARG A 202 1.96 29.62 19.38
N TYR A 203 3.27 29.46 19.24
CA TYR A 203 3.89 29.15 17.95
C TYR A 203 3.38 27.83 17.37
N LEU A 204 3.24 26.78 18.19
CA LEU A 204 2.73 25.49 17.73
C LEU A 204 1.26 25.57 17.28
N LEU A 205 0.40 26.21 18.05
CA LEU A 205 -1.04 26.26 17.75
C LEU A 205 -1.39 27.29 16.68
N VAL A 206 -0.82 28.48 16.73
CA VAL A 206 -1.20 29.61 15.87
C VAL A 206 -0.38 29.64 14.58
N GLU A 207 0.95 29.64 14.70
CA GLU A 207 1.82 29.77 13.53
C GLU A 207 1.93 28.44 12.77
N ARG A 208 2.06 27.32 13.49
CA ARG A 208 2.22 26.00 12.90
C ARG A 208 0.91 25.26 12.68
N GLY A 209 -0.19 25.70 13.31
CA GLY A 209 -1.50 25.07 13.17
C GLY A 209 -1.53 23.59 13.56
N VAL A 210 -0.67 23.14 14.48
CA VAL A 210 -0.66 21.71 14.87
C VAL A 210 -1.76 21.43 15.90
N SER A 211 -2.28 20.20 15.91
CA SER A 211 -3.32 19.80 16.87
C SER A 211 -2.80 19.78 18.31
N ALA A 212 -3.70 19.93 19.29
CA ALA A 212 -3.37 19.89 20.72
C ALA A 212 -2.57 18.63 21.10
N ARG A 213 -2.94 17.46 20.57
CA ARG A 213 -2.18 16.20 20.74
C ARG A 213 -0.76 16.29 20.18
N SER A 214 -0.59 16.87 18.99
CA SER A 214 0.72 17.01 18.37
C SER A 214 1.58 18.00 19.15
N ALA A 215 0.99 19.08 19.66
CA ALA A 215 1.66 20.02 20.54
C ALA A 215 2.12 19.34 21.84
N ALA A 216 1.27 18.54 22.49
CA ALA A 216 1.64 17.78 23.69
C ALA A 216 2.85 16.86 23.45
N ASP A 217 2.89 16.21 22.27
CA ASP A 217 4.01 15.40 21.79
C ASP A 217 5.31 16.20 21.62
N TYR A 218 5.24 17.48 21.20
CA TYR A 218 6.40 18.37 21.16
C TYR A 218 6.88 18.73 22.56
N PHE A 219 5.97 19.12 23.46
CA PHE A 219 6.29 19.43 24.85
C PHE A 219 6.96 18.25 25.57
N GLU A 220 6.42 17.03 25.40
CA GLU A 220 7.01 15.82 26.00
C GLU A 220 8.46 15.57 25.53
N ARG A 221 8.75 15.85 24.25
CA ARG A 221 10.11 15.71 23.69
C ARG A 221 11.06 16.79 24.22
N VAL A 222 10.57 18.02 24.38
CA VAL A 222 11.34 19.12 24.99
C VAL A 222 11.63 18.81 26.46
N GLU A 223 10.64 18.38 27.23
CA GLU A 223 10.79 17.92 28.61
C GLU A 223 11.85 16.81 28.71
N GLY A 224 11.72 15.76 27.89
CA GLY A 224 12.66 14.64 27.89
C GLY A 224 14.10 15.05 27.59
N PHE A 225 14.31 16.07 26.75
CA PHE A 225 15.62 16.65 26.47
C PHE A 225 16.13 17.49 27.64
N ALA A 226 15.31 18.42 28.14
CA ALA A 226 15.68 19.33 29.21
C ALA A 226 16.00 18.60 30.51
N TYR A 227 15.24 17.56 30.88
CA TYR A 227 15.54 16.72 32.04
C TYR A 227 16.88 15.99 31.90
N ARG A 228 17.21 15.46 30.70
CA ARG A 228 18.53 14.85 30.44
C ARG A 228 19.65 15.88 30.62
N GLY A 229 19.47 17.08 30.09
CA GLY A 229 20.44 18.17 30.16
C GLY A 229 20.52 18.92 31.49
N ARG A 230 19.59 18.69 32.44
CA ARG A 230 19.39 19.55 33.63
C ARG A 230 19.16 21.02 33.25
N LEU A 231 18.43 21.25 32.17
CA LEU A 231 18.18 22.59 31.63
C LEU A 231 16.91 23.24 32.19
N PHE A 232 16.10 22.49 32.95
CA PHE A 232 14.94 23.03 33.65
C PHE A 232 15.30 23.39 35.08
N ASP A 233 14.90 24.60 35.48
CA ASP A 233 14.58 24.88 36.86
C ASP A 233 13.16 24.40 37.20
N ARG A 234 12.75 24.59 38.46
CA ARG A 234 11.44 24.14 38.92
C ARG A 234 10.29 24.82 38.18
N ALA A 235 10.37 26.13 37.97
CA ALA A 235 9.31 26.91 37.34
C ALA A 235 9.12 26.52 35.86
N ALA A 236 10.21 26.32 35.12
CA ALA A 236 10.16 25.83 33.75
C ALA A 236 9.61 24.40 33.68
N ALA A 237 10.04 23.50 34.57
CA ALA A 237 9.55 22.13 34.62
C ALA A 237 8.03 22.07 34.86
N GLU A 238 7.52 22.86 35.81
CA GLU A 238 6.09 22.98 36.12
C GLU A 238 5.32 23.54 34.91
N ALA A 239 5.77 24.67 34.34
CA ALA A 239 5.09 25.30 33.21
C ALA A 239 4.98 24.38 31.96
N PHE A 240 6.06 23.69 31.58
CA PHE A 240 6.03 22.77 30.44
C PHE A 240 5.14 21.55 30.72
N ALA A 241 5.18 21.01 31.94
CA ALA A 241 4.35 19.87 32.32
C ALA A 241 2.86 20.23 32.38
N ASP A 242 2.52 21.40 32.92
CA ASP A 242 1.14 21.91 33.03
C ASP A 242 0.54 22.15 31.64
N ILE A 243 1.27 22.83 30.75
CA ILE A 243 0.82 23.03 29.37
C ILE A 243 0.65 21.68 28.65
N ARG A 244 1.57 20.73 28.82
CA ARG A 244 1.39 19.38 28.27
C ARG A 244 0.15 18.70 28.84
N GLY A 245 -0.12 18.86 30.13
CA GLY A 245 -1.31 18.34 30.82
C GLY A 245 -2.59 18.91 30.21
N GLN A 246 -2.67 20.23 30.09
CA GLN A 246 -3.80 20.95 29.48
C GLN A 246 -4.02 20.53 28.02
N LEU A 247 -2.95 20.46 27.22
CA LEU A 247 -3.03 20.01 25.82
C LEU A 247 -3.50 18.55 25.69
N ARG A 248 -3.16 17.68 26.65
CA ARG A 248 -3.67 16.30 26.68
C ARG A 248 -5.15 16.27 27.05
N ALA A 249 -5.57 17.03 28.05
CA ALA A 249 -6.98 17.16 28.43
C ALA A 249 -7.82 17.74 27.27
N GLU A 250 -7.37 18.81 26.62
CA GLU A 250 -8.04 19.40 25.45
C GLU A 250 -8.11 18.40 24.28
N ALA A 251 -7.04 17.62 24.05
CA ALA A 251 -7.05 16.56 23.04
C ALA A 251 -7.97 15.37 23.37
N GLU A 252 -8.40 15.25 24.63
CA GLU A 252 -9.41 14.30 25.09
C GLU A 252 -10.83 14.89 24.96
N ASP A 253 -11.00 16.19 25.22
CA ASP A 253 -12.28 16.91 25.17
C ASP A 253 -12.76 17.29 23.76
N GLN A 254 -11.89 17.33 22.74
CA GLN A 254 -12.32 17.63 21.36
C GLN A 254 -13.31 16.55 20.81
N PRO A 255 -14.61 16.90 20.61
CA PRO A 255 -15.66 15.92 20.29
C PRO A 255 -15.59 15.38 18.86
N GLU A 256 -14.90 16.06 17.94
CA GLU A 256 -14.60 15.55 16.59
C GLU A 256 -13.39 14.60 16.55
N GLY A 257 -13.11 13.93 17.67
CA GLY A 257 -12.03 12.96 17.79
C GLY A 257 -12.19 11.73 16.90
N LYS A 258 -11.21 10.82 17.01
CA LYS A 258 -11.21 9.48 16.39
C LYS A 258 -12.58 8.78 16.51
N ARG A 259 -13.30 8.99 17.61
CA ARG A 259 -14.63 8.44 17.89
C ARG A 259 -15.70 8.92 16.89
N ALA A 260 -15.76 10.21 16.56
CA ALA A 260 -16.68 10.76 15.57
C ALA A 260 -16.36 10.29 14.14
N LYS A 261 -15.07 10.12 13.81
CA LYS A 261 -14.63 9.51 12.54
C LYS A 261 -15.03 8.03 12.44
N VAL A 262 -14.87 7.27 13.52
CA VAL A 262 -15.33 5.87 13.61
C VAL A 262 -16.86 5.78 13.51
N GLN A 263 -17.61 6.67 14.17
CA GLN A 263 -19.08 6.69 14.08
C GLN A 263 -19.59 7.05 12.69
N ARG A 264 -19.03 8.08 12.03
CA ARG A 264 -19.36 8.40 10.64
C ARG A 264 -19.07 7.24 9.71
N PHE A 265 -17.94 6.55 9.91
CA PHE A 265 -17.60 5.37 9.15
C PHE A 265 -18.62 4.23 9.36
N LEU A 266 -18.92 3.87 10.60
CA LEU A 266 -19.88 2.80 10.94
C LEU A 266 -21.30 3.06 10.43
N LYS A 267 -21.67 4.33 10.22
CA LYS A 267 -22.96 4.68 9.59
C LYS A 267 -22.96 4.49 8.07
N ALA A 268 -21.79 4.45 7.45
CA ALA A 268 -21.62 4.45 6.00
C ALA A 268 -21.08 3.12 5.45
N PHE A 269 -20.39 2.32 6.28
CA PHE A 269 -19.69 1.11 5.85
C PHE A 269 -19.58 0.09 6.98
N ASP A 270 -19.65 -1.19 6.62
CA ASP A 270 -19.32 -2.31 7.49
C ASP A 270 -18.11 -3.13 6.98
N LEU A 271 -17.84 -4.29 7.62
CA LEU A 271 -16.75 -5.16 7.18
C LEU A 271 -17.09 -5.92 5.88
N ALA A 272 -18.38 -6.20 5.62
CA ALA A 272 -18.83 -6.85 4.41
C ALA A 272 -18.62 -5.94 3.19
N ASP A 273 -18.90 -4.64 3.32
CA ASP A 273 -18.65 -3.63 2.28
C ASP A 273 -17.20 -3.59 1.82
N ILE A 274 -16.25 -3.77 2.74
CA ILE A 274 -14.82 -3.82 2.41
C ILE A 274 -14.49 -5.08 1.60
N LEU A 275 -15.09 -6.22 1.95
CA LEU A 275 -14.90 -7.48 1.22
C LEU A 275 -15.60 -7.46 -0.14
N HIS A 276 -16.79 -6.86 -0.23
CA HIS A 276 -17.48 -6.61 -1.49
C HIS A 276 -16.68 -5.67 -2.39
N ALA A 277 -16.09 -4.62 -1.83
CA ALA A 277 -15.16 -3.77 -2.56
C ALA A 277 -13.95 -4.56 -3.06
N ALA A 278 -13.37 -5.45 -2.23
CA ALA A 278 -12.27 -6.32 -2.65
C ALA A 278 -12.68 -7.22 -3.83
N ALA A 279 -13.85 -7.86 -3.76
CA ALA A 279 -14.37 -8.70 -4.83
C ALA A 279 -14.61 -7.90 -6.12
N ARG A 280 -15.31 -6.77 -6.04
CA ARG A 280 -15.57 -5.86 -7.17
C ARG A 280 -14.29 -5.37 -7.83
N LEU A 281 -13.26 -5.06 -7.04
CA LEU A 281 -11.96 -4.63 -7.56
C LEU A 281 -11.26 -5.76 -8.32
N SER A 282 -11.34 -7.00 -7.82
CA SER A 282 -10.80 -8.17 -8.51
C SER A 282 -11.51 -8.41 -9.85
N GLU A 283 -12.84 -8.35 -9.85
CA GLU A 283 -13.66 -8.48 -11.07
C GLU A 283 -13.40 -7.34 -12.06
N ALA A 284 -13.29 -6.10 -11.60
CA ALA A 284 -12.93 -4.98 -12.46
C ALA A 284 -11.53 -5.14 -13.09
N ALA A 285 -10.63 -5.86 -12.41
CA ALA A 285 -9.29 -6.13 -12.94
C ALA A 285 -9.32 -7.12 -14.11
N THR A 286 -10.24 -8.09 -14.14
CA THR A 286 -10.38 -9.05 -15.26
C THR A 286 -10.94 -8.39 -16.50
N SER A 287 -11.71 -7.31 -16.34
CA SER A 287 -12.20 -6.47 -17.44
C SER A 287 -11.12 -5.54 -18.03
N CYS A 288 -9.98 -5.42 -17.36
CA CYS A 288 -8.85 -4.64 -17.85
C CYS A 288 -7.88 -5.49 -18.66
N ARG A 289 -7.12 -4.87 -19.56
CA ARG A 289 -6.05 -5.55 -20.29
C ARG A 289 -4.95 -6.01 -19.31
N GLY A 290 -4.46 -7.24 -19.44
CA GLY A 290 -3.56 -7.87 -18.47
C GLY A 290 -2.25 -7.14 -18.18
N ASP A 291 -1.62 -6.56 -19.20
CA ASP A 291 -0.39 -5.75 -19.11
C ASP A 291 -0.63 -4.33 -18.56
N SER A 292 -1.88 -3.95 -18.27
CA SER A 292 -2.20 -2.58 -17.88
C SER A 292 -1.85 -2.31 -16.42
N ALA A 293 -1.36 -1.10 -16.15
CA ALA A 293 -1.13 -0.62 -14.78
C ALA A 293 -2.43 -0.61 -13.95
N GLN A 294 -3.57 -0.40 -14.59
CA GLN A 294 -4.88 -0.40 -13.95
C GLN A 294 -5.24 -1.80 -13.43
N ALA A 295 -5.09 -2.85 -14.25
CA ALA A 295 -5.37 -4.23 -13.85
C ALA A 295 -4.51 -4.65 -12.64
N GLU A 296 -3.19 -4.38 -12.72
CA GLU A 296 -2.22 -4.65 -11.65
C GLU A 296 -2.62 -3.94 -10.33
N ARG A 297 -3.04 -2.67 -10.46
CA ARG A 297 -3.43 -1.84 -9.32
C ARG A 297 -4.73 -2.29 -8.66
N LEU A 298 -5.72 -2.68 -9.46
CA LEU A 298 -7.01 -3.18 -8.98
C LEU A 298 -6.85 -4.51 -8.21
N ARG A 299 -6.09 -5.46 -8.75
CA ARG A 299 -5.76 -6.73 -8.04
C ARG A 299 -5.06 -6.47 -6.71
N ARG A 300 -4.08 -5.55 -6.71
CA ARG A 300 -3.40 -5.15 -5.46
C ARG A 300 -4.35 -4.55 -4.43
N LYS A 301 -5.26 -3.65 -4.84
CA LYS A 301 -6.26 -3.09 -3.92
C LYS A 301 -7.11 -4.21 -3.32
N SER A 302 -7.58 -5.14 -4.16
CA SER A 302 -8.37 -6.29 -3.73
C SER A 302 -7.67 -7.11 -2.64
N VAL A 303 -6.42 -7.53 -2.87
CA VAL A 303 -5.62 -8.28 -1.89
C VAL A 303 -5.39 -7.48 -0.60
N VAL A 304 -5.07 -6.19 -0.70
CA VAL A 304 -4.87 -5.34 0.48
C VAL A 304 -6.14 -5.28 1.33
N PHE A 305 -7.31 -5.18 0.72
CA PHE A 305 -8.56 -5.03 1.46
C PHE A 305 -8.92 -6.34 2.16
N ALA A 306 -8.83 -7.46 1.44
CA ALA A 306 -9.09 -8.77 2.00
C ALA A 306 -8.15 -9.11 3.17
N LEU A 307 -6.83 -8.88 3.01
CA LEU A 307 -5.85 -9.15 4.08
C LEU A 307 -6.03 -8.24 5.30
N LEU A 308 -6.43 -6.98 5.11
CA LEU A 308 -6.67 -6.08 6.25
C LEU A 308 -7.91 -6.49 7.05
N VAL A 309 -8.91 -7.11 6.44
CA VAL A 309 -10.06 -7.68 7.15
C VAL A 309 -9.68 -9.02 7.79
N ASN A 310 -9.17 -9.97 7.00
CA ASN A 310 -8.85 -11.34 7.43
C ASN A 310 -7.76 -11.40 8.49
N GLY A 311 -6.66 -10.66 8.28
CA GLY A 311 -5.52 -10.66 9.19
C GLY A 311 -5.60 -9.56 10.23
N SER A 312 -6.34 -8.47 9.99
CA SER A 312 -6.28 -7.25 10.82
C SER A 312 -4.84 -6.80 11.07
N ASP A 313 -3.98 -6.86 10.05
CA ASP A 313 -2.56 -6.52 10.15
C ASP A 313 -2.30 -5.01 10.13
N ARG A 314 -1.11 -4.60 10.61
CA ARG A 314 -0.73 -3.20 10.45
C ARG A 314 -0.36 -3.01 8.99
N GLN A 315 -0.84 -1.93 8.38
CA GLN A 315 -0.55 -1.60 6.99
C GLN A 315 0.96 -1.59 6.68
N GLY A 316 1.76 -1.15 7.66
CA GLY A 316 3.22 -1.15 7.55
C GLY A 316 3.85 -2.55 7.53
N ASP A 317 3.22 -3.53 8.20
CA ASP A 317 3.67 -4.92 8.14
C ASP A 317 3.26 -5.55 6.80
N LEU A 318 2.00 -5.35 6.39
CA LEU A 318 1.47 -5.82 5.09
C LEU A 318 2.31 -5.33 3.90
N SER A 319 2.81 -4.09 3.93
CA SER A 319 3.66 -3.55 2.87
C SER A 319 4.97 -4.33 2.65
N ARG A 320 5.37 -5.17 3.62
CA ARG A 320 6.65 -5.87 3.65
C ARG A 320 6.54 -7.37 3.42
N PHE A 321 5.34 -7.94 3.40
CA PHE A 321 5.16 -9.38 3.24
C PHE A 321 5.84 -9.88 1.96
N ARG A 322 6.64 -10.92 2.10
CA ARG A 322 7.25 -11.65 0.99
C ARG A 322 6.61 -13.02 0.85
N ILE A 323 6.35 -13.40 -0.39
CA ILE A 323 5.82 -14.71 -0.76
C ILE A 323 6.85 -15.78 -0.39
N GLY A 324 6.41 -16.89 0.19
CA GLY A 324 7.27 -17.97 0.69
C GLY A 324 8.05 -17.63 1.98
N ARG A 325 7.81 -16.46 2.57
CA ARG A 325 8.40 -16.05 3.87
C ARG A 325 7.29 -15.67 4.84
N GLU A 326 6.81 -14.43 4.83
CA GLU A 326 5.74 -13.99 5.73
C GLU A 326 4.35 -14.46 5.31
N ILE A 327 4.18 -14.74 4.02
CA ILE A 327 2.93 -15.27 3.45
C ILE A 327 3.26 -16.43 2.52
N GLN A 328 2.59 -17.56 2.71
CA GLN A 328 2.87 -18.78 1.96
C GLN A 328 1.59 -19.41 1.46
N ARG A 329 1.67 -20.05 0.29
CA ARG A 329 0.60 -20.92 -0.23
C ARG A 329 1.01 -22.35 0.02
N LEU A 330 0.19 -23.10 0.76
CA LEU A 330 0.43 -24.49 1.08
C LEU A 330 0.05 -25.42 -0.09
N PRO A 331 0.52 -26.69 -0.08
CA PRO A 331 0.19 -27.66 -1.13
C PRO A 331 -1.31 -27.95 -1.28
N ASP A 332 -2.09 -27.80 -0.20
CA ASP A 332 -3.54 -27.98 -0.20
C ASP A 332 -4.31 -26.77 -0.79
N GLY A 333 -3.59 -25.73 -1.22
CA GLY A 333 -4.16 -24.53 -1.81
C GLY A 333 -4.54 -23.44 -0.81
N THR A 334 -4.40 -23.69 0.49
CA THR A 334 -4.62 -22.67 1.50
C THR A 334 -3.45 -21.68 1.54
N TRP A 335 -3.75 -20.45 1.97
CA TRP A 335 -2.72 -19.44 2.22
C TRP A 335 -2.56 -19.25 3.72
N GLU A 336 -1.34 -19.07 4.18
CA GLU A 336 -1.04 -18.80 5.59
C GLU A 336 -0.19 -17.56 5.74
N VAL A 337 -0.33 -16.89 6.89
CA VAL A 337 0.47 -15.72 7.24
C VAL A 337 1.13 -15.92 8.60
N GLU A 338 2.44 -15.78 8.61
CA GLU A 338 3.26 -15.90 9.80
C GLU A 338 4.41 -14.90 9.77
N PHE A 339 4.49 -13.98 10.72
CA PHE A 339 5.51 -12.94 10.67
C PHE A 339 5.82 -12.30 12.02
N ARG A 340 6.95 -11.58 12.08
CA ARG A 340 7.32 -10.77 13.24
C ARG A 340 6.93 -9.30 13.02
N GLN A 341 5.93 -8.81 13.76
CA GLN A 341 5.43 -7.44 13.66
C GLN A 341 6.55 -6.39 13.83
N ALA A 342 6.62 -5.41 12.94
CA ALA A 342 7.70 -4.42 12.95
C ALA A 342 7.66 -3.52 14.20
N LYS A 343 6.45 -3.16 14.67
CA LYS A 343 6.27 -2.26 15.82
C LYS A 343 6.62 -2.92 17.15
N THR A 344 6.15 -4.14 17.36
CA THR A 344 6.22 -4.84 18.66
C THR A 344 7.30 -5.92 18.69
N ARG A 345 7.86 -6.29 17.53
CA ARG A 345 8.78 -7.42 17.33
C ARG A 345 8.22 -8.77 17.75
N ARG A 346 6.89 -8.89 17.86
CA ARG A 346 6.24 -10.15 18.24
C ARG A 346 5.93 -11.00 17.03
N ARG A 347 6.08 -12.30 17.21
CA ARG A 347 5.58 -13.28 16.26
C ARG A 347 4.05 -13.24 16.28
N LYS A 348 3.47 -13.28 15.10
CA LYS A 348 2.04 -13.39 14.86
C LYS A 348 1.86 -14.53 13.88
N GLU A 349 1.03 -15.47 14.27
CA GLU A 349 0.71 -16.67 13.50
C GLU A 349 -0.81 -16.65 13.33
N LEU A 350 -1.29 -16.49 12.09
CA LEU A 350 -2.71 -16.44 11.78
C LEU A 350 -3.29 -17.79 11.39
N GLY A 351 -2.43 -18.75 11.04
CA GLY A 351 -2.83 -19.99 10.37
C GLY A 351 -3.41 -19.70 8.98
N ALA A 352 -4.29 -20.59 8.53
CA ALA A 352 -4.97 -20.49 7.24
C ALA A 352 -5.84 -19.24 7.13
N LEU A 353 -5.64 -18.48 6.05
CA LEU A 353 -6.51 -17.40 5.62
C LEU A 353 -7.83 -17.97 5.08
N TRP A 354 -8.88 -17.14 5.04
CA TRP A 354 -10.15 -17.56 4.49
C TRP A 354 -10.01 -17.92 3.01
N PRO A 355 -10.77 -18.92 2.51
CA PRO A 355 -10.77 -19.31 1.09
C PRO A 355 -11.03 -18.14 0.15
N PHE A 356 -11.89 -17.19 0.54
CA PHE A 356 -12.09 -15.95 -0.21
C PHE A 356 -10.79 -15.14 -0.38
N THR A 357 -10.07 -14.88 0.72
CA THR A 357 -8.78 -14.17 0.70
C THR A 357 -7.75 -14.92 -0.13
N GLY A 358 -7.69 -16.25 0.01
CA GLY A 358 -6.79 -17.11 -0.77
C GLY A 358 -7.02 -17.00 -2.28
N ARG A 359 -8.29 -16.97 -2.73
CA ARG A 359 -8.62 -16.82 -4.15
C ARG A 359 -8.25 -15.46 -4.73
N LEU A 360 -8.37 -14.39 -3.92
CA LEU A 360 -7.91 -13.06 -4.33
C LEU A 360 -6.37 -13.00 -4.41
N LEU A 361 -5.66 -13.72 -3.54
CA LEU A 361 -4.21 -13.86 -3.61
C LEU A 361 -3.78 -14.62 -4.87
N ASP A 362 -4.44 -15.75 -5.18
CA ASP A 362 -4.20 -16.52 -6.39
C ASP A 362 -4.42 -15.66 -7.65
N ALA A 363 -5.54 -14.92 -7.71
CA ALA A 363 -5.83 -14.01 -8.82
C ALA A 363 -4.79 -12.88 -8.96
N HIS A 364 -4.28 -12.35 -7.85
CA HIS A 364 -3.22 -11.34 -7.86
C HIS A 364 -1.89 -11.90 -8.38
N VAL A 365 -1.52 -13.09 -7.93
CA VAL A 365 -0.28 -13.78 -8.32
C VAL A 365 -0.29 -14.19 -9.79
N LEU A 366 -1.39 -14.77 -10.25
CA LEU A 366 -1.59 -15.22 -11.64
C LEU A 366 -1.76 -14.05 -12.61
N ALA A 367 -2.42 -12.98 -12.14
CA ALA A 367 -2.92 -11.88 -12.96
C ALA A 367 -3.95 -12.34 -14.00
N ASP A 368 -3.56 -12.53 -15.26
CA ASP A 368 -4.42 -13.07 -16.32
C ASP A 368 -3.90 -14.41 -16.87
N ARG A 369 -2.92 -15.03 -16.18
CA ARG A 369 -2.43 -16.37 -16.52
C ARG A 369 -3.44 -17.45 -16.13
N PRO A 370 -3.47 -18.57 -16.85
CA PRO A 370 -4.27 -19.73 -16.48
C PRO A 370 -3.94 -20.28 -15.09
N SER A 371 -4.94 -20.81 -14.39
CA SER A 371 -4.83 -21.33 -13.01
C SER A 371 -3.78 -22.43 -12.85
N TRP A 372 -3.60 -23.30 -13.85
CA TRP A 372 -2.63 -24.39 -13.82
C TRP A 372 -1.16 -23.91 -13.78
N GLN A 373 -0.88 -22.64 -14.12
CA GLN A 373 0.45 -22.04 -13.99
C GLN A 373 0.78 -21.58 -12.56
N LEU A 374 -0.15 -21.68 -11.62
CA LEU A 374 0.03 -21.14 -10.28
C LEU A 374 1.26 -21.71 -9.58
N LYS A 375 1.53 -23.01 -9.76
CA LYS A 375 2.71 -23.67 -9.16
C LYS A 375 4.01 -23.02 -9.64
N ASP A 376 4.19 -22.90 -10.95
CA ASP A 376 5.40 -22.34 -11.54
C ASP A 376 5.52 -20.85 -11.20
N ARG A 377 4.39 -20.14 -11.21
CA ARG A 377 4.33 -18.73 -10.85
C ARG A 377 4.70 -18.48 -9.39
N MET A 378 4.30 -19.37 -8.48
CA MET A 378 4.68 -19.30 -7.07
C MET A 378 6.18 -19.54 -6.89
N ALA A 379 6.79 -20.44 -7.66
CA ALA A 379 8.22 -20.67 -7.64
C ALA A 379 9.00 -19.44 -8.15
N GLU A 380 8.54 -18.78 -9.21
CA GLU A 380 9.13 -17.54 -9.72
C GLU A 380 9.07 -16.39 -8.69
N LEU A 381 8.00 -16.36 -7.88
CA LEU A 381 7.74 -15.31 -6.91
C LEU A 381 8.30 -15.60 -5.51
N ASP A 382 9.02 -16.70 -5.29
CA ASP A 382 9.60 -16.99 -3.98
C ASP A 382 10.50 -15.84 -3.51
N GLY A 383 10.26 -15.36 -2.29
CA GLY A 383 10.94 -14.21 -1.70
C GLY A 383 10.52 -12.85 -2.24
N MET A 384 9.69 -12.75 -3.29
CA MET A 384 9.23 -11.48 -3.83
C MET A 384 8.20 -10.81 -2.93
N ASN A 385 8.15 -9.47 -2.92
CA ASN A 385 7.15 -8.75 -2.15
C ASN A 385 5.74 -9.01 -2.71
N LEU A 386 4.80 -9.34 -1.82
CA LEU A 386 3.44 -9.70 -2.17
C LEU A 386 2.73 -8.62 -2.98
N LEU A 387 2.88 -7.35 -2.62
CA LEU A 387 2.10 -6.28 -3.23
C LEU A 387 2.66 -5.87 -4.59
N SER A 388 3.98 -5.81 -4.75
CA SER A 388 4.63 -5.43 -6.01
C SER A 388 4.84 -6.59 -6.96
N LEU A 389 4.87 -7.82 -6.43
CA LEU A 389 5.31 -9.04 -7.14
C LEU A 389 6.73 -8.91 -7.70
N GLY A 390 7.58 -8.16 -7.01
CA GLY A 390 9.00 -7.99 -7.33
C GLY A 390 9.85 -7.84 -6.06
N GLU A 391 11.15 -7.63 -6.21
CA GLU A 391 12.11 -7.62 -5.09
C GLU A 391 11.81 -6.51 -4.07
N ASP A 392 11.45 -5.34 -4.57
CA ASP A 392 11.17 -4.13 -3.81
C ASP A 392 9.70 -4.06 -3.40
N GLY A 393 9.45 -3.80 -2.12
CA GLY A 393 8.12 -3.51 -1.61
C GLY A 393 7.72 -2.04 -1.76
N TYR A 394 6.44 -1.77 -1.53
CA TYR A 394 5.96 -0.38 -1.45
C TYR A 394 6.29 0.25 -0.09
N GLY A 395 6.25 1.58 -0.06
CA GLY A 395 6.38 2.32 1.20
C GLY A 395 5.30 1.93 2.22
N THR A 396 5.65 2.05 3.51
CA THR A 396 4.83 1.66 4.67
C THR A 396 3.37 2.15 4.64
N TYR A 397 3.10 3.27 3.99
CA TYR A 397 1.77 3.89 3.92
C TYR A 397 0.99 3.53 2.64
N HIS A 398 1.57 2.74 1.72
CA HIS A 398 0.93 2.43 0.45
C HIS A 398 -0.43 1.71 0.61
N PRO A 399 -0.57 0.67 1.47
CA PRO A 399 -1.89 0.08 1.72
C PRO A 399 -2.92 1.08 2.27
N SER A 400 -2.46 2.09 3.01
CA SER A 400 -3.32 3.17 3.51
C SER A 400 -3.80 4.10 2.41
N ALA A 401 -2.90 4.48 1.50
CA ALA A 401 -3.26 5.32 0.36
C ALA A 401 -4.30 4.63 -0.55
N LEU A 402 -4.18 3.30 -0.74
CA LEU A 402 -5.14 2.52 -1.54
C LEU A 402 -6.54 2.51 -0.90
N LEU A 403 -6.64 2.32 0.41
CA LEU A 403 -7.90 2.38 1.14
C LEU A 403 -8.49 3.79 1.17
N GLN A 404 -7.65 4.80 1.37
CA GLN A 404 -8.09 6.19 1.43
C GLN A 404 -8.67 6.63 0.09
N GLU A 405 -8.10 6.18 -1.03
CA GLU A 405 -8.62 6.49 -2.35
C GLU A 405 -9.95 5.82 -2.65
N GLU A 406 -10.12 4.55 -2.25
CA GLU A 406 -11.31 3.78 -2.64
C GLU A 406 -12.50 4.00 -1.69
N ILE A 407 -12.24 4.07 -0.38
CA ILE A 407 -13.27 4.05 0.67
C ILE A 407 -13.14 5.28 1.59
N GLY A 408 -12.10 6.11 1.41
CA GLY A 408 -11.93 7.33 2.22
C GLY A 408 -11.40 7.08 3.64
N ILE A 409 -10.86 5.88 3.92
CA ILE A 409 -10.52 5.46 5.29
C ILE A 409 -9.06 5.01 5.45
N SER A 410 -8.59 5.03 6.70
CA SER A 410 -7.33 4.39 7.09
C SER A 410 -7.58 2.95 7.56
N GLY A 411 -6.64 2.04 7.29
CA GLY A 411 -6.73 0.64 7.74
C GLY A 411 -6.65 0.44 9.26
N HIS A 412 -6.30 1.48 10.03
CA HIS A 412 -6.43 1.44 11.49
C HIS A 412 -7.90 1.37 11.93
N LEU A 413 -8.83 1.92 11.12
CA LEU A 413 -10.26 1.79 11.36
C LEU A 413 -10.71 0.34 11.17
N ILE A 414 -10.29 -0.34 10.10
CA ILE A 414 -10.60 -1.76 9.85
C ILE A 414 -10.19 -2.63 11.05
N ARG A 415 -8.96 -2.46 11.54
CA ARG A 415 -8.48 -3.16 12.76
C ARG A 415 -9.38 -2.91 13.97
N THR A 416 -9.90 -1.69 14.12
CA THR A 416 -10.80 -1.32 15.23
C THR A 416 -12.14 -2.05 15.08
N LEU A 417 -12.70 -2.11 13.87
CA LEU A 417 -13.95 -2.81 13.59
C LEU A 417 -13.87 -4.31 13.88
N VAL A 418 -12.84 -4.99 13.38
CA VAL A 418 -12.66 -6.44 13.62
C VAL A 418 -12.50 -6.73 15.10
N THR A 419 -11.76 -5.88 15.83
CA THR A 419 -11.62 -6.01 17.28
C THR A 419 -12.95 -5.82 18.02
N ASN A 420 -13.76 -4.87 17.58
CA ASN A 420 -15.08 -4.62 18.15
C ASN A 420 -16.03 -5.79 17.86
N LEU A 421 -16.04 -6.30 16.63
CA LEU A 421 -16.84 -7.44 16.20
C LEU A 421 -16.65 -8.65 17.12
N ILE A 422 -15.39 -9.10 17.25
CA ILE A 422 -15.03 -10.26 18.08
C ILE A 422 -15.52 -10.07 19.52
N ARG A 423 -15.38 -8.86 20.06
CA ARG A 423 -15.69 -8.61 21.48
C ARG A 423 -17.18 -8.45 21.77
N THR A 424 -17.95 -7.97 20.80
CA THR A 424 -19.40 -7.79 20.98
C THR A 424 -20.13 -9.12 20.83
N GLU A 425 -19.70 -9.96 19.89
CA GLU A 425 -20.43 -11.19 19.52
C GLU A 425 -19.84 -12.45 20.15
N GLU A 426 -18.51 -12.48 20.32
CA GLU A 426 -17.79 -13.59 20.96
C GLU A 426 -16.95 -13.05 22.12
N PRO A 427 -17.58 -12.47 23.16
CA PRO A 427 -16.87 -11.83 24.28
C PRO A 427 -15.89 -12.78 24.98
N ASP A 428 -16.22 -14.08 25.02
CA ASP A 428 -15.38 -15.13 25.60
C ASP A 428 -14.14 -15.43 24.73
N ALA A 429 -14.17 -15.06 23.44
CA ALA A 429 -13.05 -15.10 22.51
C ALA A 429 -12.22 -13.80 22.49
N ALA A 430 -12.30 -12.95 23.52
CA ALA A 430 -11.49 -11.74 23.61
C ALA A 430 -9.98 -12.00 23.50
N TRP A 431 -9.50 -13.21 23.85
CA TRP A 431 -8.13 -13.67 23.64
C TRP A 431 -7.76 -13.74 22.15
N ALA A 432 -8.68 -14.12 21.27
CA ALA A 432 -8.50 -14.19 19.82
C ALA A 432 -8.24 -12.80 19.23
N ALA A 433 -8.93 -11.76 19.72
CA ALA A 433 -8.64 -10.38 19.35
C ALA A 433 -7.21 -9.95 19.76
N GLN A 434 -6.68 -10.46 20.87
CA GLN A 434 -5.29 -10.17 21.29
C GLN A 434 -4.27 -10.82 20.36
N ALA A 435 -4.48 -12.09 20.04
CA ALA A 435 -3.66 -12.86 19.11
C ALA A 435 -3.67 -12.21 17.71
N LEU A 436 -4.86 -11.86 17.20
CA LEU A 436 -5.05 -11.19 15.93
C LEU A 436 -4.35 -9.83 15.86
N LEU A 437 -4.29 -9.08 16.96
CA LEU A 437 -3.64 -7.76 16.96
C LEU A 437 -2.14 -7.82 17.32
N GLY A 438 -1.66 -8.92 17.90
CA GLY A 438 -0.33 -9.05 18.49
C GLY A 438 -0.13 -8.26 19.80
N HIS A 439 -1.21 -8.02 20.55
CA HIS A 439 -1.20 -7.26 21.81
C HIS A 439 -0.95 -8.18 23.02
N SER A 440 -0.26 -7.70 24.08
CA SER A 440 -0.07 -8.47 25.34
C SER A 440 -0.53 -7.73 26.59
N ASN A 441 -1.16 -6.57 26.41
CA ASN A 441 -1.48 -5.67 27.50
C ASN A 441 -2.98 -5.32 27.39
N ARG A 442 -3.71 -5.50 28.49
CA ARG A 442 -5.16 -5.22 28.61
C ARG A 442 -5.51 -3.74 28.39
N TYR A 443 -4.63 -2.81 28.74
CA TYR A 443 -4.79 -1.37 28.52
C TYR A 443 -4.81 -0.98 27.02
N SER A 444 -3.97 -1.60 26.19
CA SER A 444 -4.00 -1.41 24.74
C SER A 444 -5.31 -1.88 24.12
N GLN A 445 -6.02 -2.83 24.74
CA GLN A 445 -7.35 -3.29 24.33
C GLN A 445 -8.45 -2.36 24.79
N ARG A 446 -8.32 -1.74 25.99
CA ARG A 446 -9.25 -0.70 26.46
C ARG A 446 -9.27 0.50 25.51
N ALA A 447 -8.17 0.86 24.85
CA ALA A 447 -8.16 1.92 23.84
C ALA A 447 -8.96 1.56 22.55
N TYR A 448 -9.31 0.29 22.37
CA TYR A 448 -10.24 -0.17 21.33
C TYR A 448 -11.64 -0.48 21.89
N LEU A 449 -11.88 -0.39 23.22
CA LEU A 449 -13.24 -0.33 23.76
C LEU A 449 -13.88 0.95 23.24
N THR A 450 -14.81 0.79 22.32
CA THR A 450 -15.74 1.85 21.95
C THR A 450 -17.13 1.23 22.04
N ASP A 451 -18.07 1.92 22.70
CA ASP A 451 -19.42 1.43 22.94
C ASP A 451 -20.21 1.29 21.63
N PHE A 452 -20.08 0.13 20.97
CA PHE A 452 -20.78 -0.16 19.73
C PHE A 452 -21.37 -1.58 19.78
N ARG A 453 -22.69 -1.67 19.90
CA ARG A 453 -23.45 -2.90 19.66
C ARG A 453 -23.72 -2.99 18.16
N VAL A 454 -23.08 -3.93 17.46
CA VAL A 454 -23.25 -4.12 16.01
C VAL A 454 -23.44 -5.61 15.70
N THR A 455 -24.65 -6.09 15.94
CA THR A 455 -25.07 -7.47 15.65
C THR A 455 -25.55 -7.65 14.20
N ALA A 456 -25.92 -6.56 13.51
CA ALA A 456 -26.34 -6.58 12.11
C ALA A 456 -25.18 -6.87 11.14
N SER A 457 -24.06 -6.15 11.28
CA SER A 457 -22.90 -6.29 10.38
C SER A 457 -22.22 -7.66 10.44
N VAL A 458 -22.49 -8.47 11.46
CA VAL A 458 -21.96 -9.83 11.61
C VAL A 458 -22.73 -10.79 10.73
N ARG A 459 -24.06 -10.71 10.77
CA ARG A 459 -24.94 -11.52 9.92
C ARG A 459 -24.76 -11.14 8.46
N GLU A 460 -24.64 -9.84 8.18
CA GLU A 460 -24.31 -9.34 6.85
C GLU A 460 -22.92 -9.82 6.41
N TRP A 461 -21.90 -9.78 7.28
CA TRP A 461 -20.57 -10.31 6.99
C TRP A 461 -20.55 -11.83 6.75
N GLN A 462 -21.21 -12.62 7.59
CA GLN A 462 -21.30 -14.08 7.42
C GLN A 462 -22.10 -14.45 6.16
N SER A 463 -23.21 -13.75 5.88
CA SER A 463 -23.98 -13.93 4.65
C SER A 463 -23.18 -13.54 3.42
N ALA A 464 -22.46 -12.41 3.46
CA ALA A 464 -21.60 -11.96 2.38
C ALA A 464 -20.47 -12.96 2.11
N MET A 465 -19.84 -13.52 3.15
CA MET A 465 -18.85 -14.58 3.02
C MET A 465 -19.45 -15.81 2.35
N ALA A 466 -20.62 -16.27 2.78
CA ALA A 466 -21.31 -17.41 2.18
C ALA A 466 -21.71 -17.16 0.70
N ASP A 467 -22.18 -15.95 0.37
CA ASP A 467 -22.57 -15.58 -0.99
C ASP A 467 -21.35 -15.42 -1.91
N LEU A 468 -20.26 -14.86 -1.40
CA LEU A 468 -18.98 -14.79 -2.11
C LEU A 468 -18.40 -16.19 -2.33
N GLU A 469 -18.52 -17.08 -1.36
CA GLU A 469 -18.08 -18.47 -1.49
C GLU A 469 -18.84 -19.20 -2.61
N LYS A 470 -20.17 -19.04 -2.68
CA LYS A 470 -21.01 -19.60 -3.74
C LYS A 470 -20.67 -19.06 -5.12
N LYS A 471 -20.53 -17.73 -5.27
CA LYS A 471 -20.23 -17.10 -6.56
C LYS A 471 -18.91 -17.61 -7.15
N VAL A 472 -17.92 -17.84 -6.30
CA VAL A 472 -16.60 -18.27 -6.74
C VAL A 472 -16.50 -19.80 -6.90
N ALA A 473 -17.29 -20.59 -6.16
CA ALA A 473 -17.47 -22.02 -6.48
C ALA A 473 -18.07 -22.20 -7.89
N CYS A 474 -19.01 -21.34 -8.27
CA CYS A 474 -19.67 -21.37 -9.58
C CYS A 474 -18.73 -20.96 -10.73
N SER A 475 -17.82 -20.01 -10.52
CA SER A 475 -16.84 -19.61 -11.57
C SER A 475 -15.76 -20.67 -11.83
N THR A 476 -15.43 -21.49 -10.82
CA THR A 476 -14.39 -22.53 -10.94
C THR A 476 -14.89 -23.75 -11.72
N ILE A 477 -16.17 -24.10 -11.58
CA ILE A 477 -16.79 -25.23 -12.32
C ILE A 477 -16.93 -24.93 -13.82
N CYS A 478 -17.04 -23.66 -14.21
CA CYS A 478 -17.13 -23.27 -15.63
C CYS A 478 -15.77 -23.31 -16.36
N ASP A 479 -14.65 -23.18 -15.64
CA ASP A 479 -13.30 -23.22 -16.24
C ASP A 479 -12.72 -24.65 -16.33
N GLU A 480 -13.32 -25.64 -15.65
CA GLU A 480 -12.97 -27.08 -15.78
C GLU A 480 -13.82 -27.82 -16.82
N ALA A 481 -14.85 -27.17 -17.38
CA ALA A 481 -15.79 -27.74 -18.35
C ALA A 481 -15.60 -27.25 -19.80
N LEU A 482 -14.51 -26.54 -20.09
CA LEU A 482 -14.08 -26.08 -21.43
C LEU A 482 -12.59 -26.40 -21.61
#